data_AF-A0A4Y2MAP7-F1
#
_entry.id   AF-A0A4Y2MAP7-F1
#
_cell.length_a   1.000
_cell.length_b   1.000
_cell.length_c   1.000
_cell.angle_alpha   90.00
_cell.angle_beta   90.00
_cell.angle_gamma   90.00
#
_symmetry.space_group_name_H-M   'P 1'
#
loop_
_entity.id
_entity.type
_entity.pdbx_description
1 polymer ?
#
loop_
_entity_poly.entity_id
_entity_poly.type
_entity_poly.pdbx_seq_one_letter_code
_entity_poly.pdbx_strand_id
1 'polypeptide(L)'
;MCFEWAESVLEFVRGNCFVYSLFVVPLLIAISPKTPVFAAHEFTVYRMQHFDLHSTPHGCRNSILNMEARKLYTTPYTRKCVVARLTELTYAQYQDLIQQNAGGLLILIPQNLSALPAPEQQVIMQLEKHMLEEDVTIPVYFAYETEELLEMYYSMEQSSPQQKSRSAAEELPATITSSGYQLVVSGPAPKPLPDTQIVSIQ
;
A
#
# COMPACT_ATOMS: atom_id res chain seq x y z
N MET A 1 20.99 36.73 -17.90
CA MET A 1 20.69 37.06 -16.48
C MET A 1 20.42 35.84 -15.60
N CYS A 2 19.31 35.08 -15.69
CA CYS A 2 19.14 33.89 -14.80
C CYS A 2 20.12 32.74 -15.08
N PHE A 3 20.54 32.55 -16.35
CA PHE A 3 21.48 31.48 -16.73
C PHE A 3 22.93 31.74 -16.27
N GLU A 4 23.38 33.00 -16.22
CA GLU A 4 24.75 33.35 -15.80
C GLU A 4 24.98 33.13 -14.30
N TRP A 5 23.93 33.30 -13.49
CA TRP A 5 23.98 32.97 -12.06
C TRP A 5 24.04 31.47 -11.81
N ALA A 6 23.34 30.67 -12.63
CA ALA A 6 23.34 29.21 -12.50
C ALA A 6 24.72 28.62 -12.84
N GLU A 7 25.36 29.09 -13.91
CA GLU A 7 26.71 28.68 -14.32
C GLU A 7 27.76 29.03 -13.26
N SER A 8 27.70 30.24 -12.69
CA SER A 8 28.64 30.69 -11.63
C SER A 8 28.48 29.89 -10.33
N VAL A 9 27.25 29.51 -9.98
CA VAL A 9 26.97 28.61 -8.84
C VAL A 9 27.48 27.20 -9.12
N LEU A 10 27.32 26.71 -10.36
CA LEU A 10 27.79 25.38 -10.76
C LEU A 10 29.32 25.27 -10.73
N GLU A 11 30.03 26.30 -11.21
CA GLU A 11 31.50 26.35 -11.16
C GLU A 11 32.04 26.43 -9.72
N PHE A 12 31.37 27.20 -8.85
CA PHE A 12 31.73 27.31 -7.44
C PHE A 12 31.47 26.00 -6.67
N VAL A 13 30.39 25.29 -6.98
CA VAL A 13 30.10 23.95 -6.45
C VAL A 13 31.12 22.93 -6.94
N ARG A 14 31.63 23.05 -8.18
CA ARG A 14 32.58 22.10 -8.77
C ARG A 14 33.97 22.13 -8.12
N GLY A 15 34.41 23.28 -7.60
CA GLY A 15 35.73 23.45 -6.97
C GLY A 15 35.85 22.89 -5.55
N ASN A 16 34.75 22.86 -4.79
CA ASN A 16 34.75 22.45 -3.37
C ASN A 16 33.56 21.53 -3.01
N CYS A 17 33.04 20.80 -3.99
CA CYS A 17 31.81 19.99 -3.93
C CYS A 17 31.69 19.11 -2.69
N PHE A 18 32.80 18.49 -2.27
CA PHE A 18 32.84 17.60 -1.12
C PHE A 18 32.56 18.33 0.20
N VAL A 19 33.15 19.51 0.40
CA VAL A 19 32.96 20.32 1.62
C VAL A 19 31.55 20.88 1.65
N TYR A 20 31.05 21.39 0.52
CA TYR A 20 29.66 21.87 0.44
C TYR A 20 28.65 20.75 0.67
N SER A 21 28.85 19.56 0.12
CA SER A 21 27.98 18.41 0.41
C SER A 21 27.99 18.05 1.90
N LEU A 22 29.14 18.15 2.57
CA LEU A 22 29.28 17.79 3.99
C LEU A 22 28.58 18.79 4.93
N PHE A 23 28.49 20.06 4.56
CA PHE A 23 27.83 21.09 5.40
C PHE A 23 26.39 21.42 4.95
N VAL A 24 26.13 21.46 3.64
CA VAL A 24 24.83 21.85 3.09
C VAL A 24 23.81 20.72 3.26
N VAL A 25 24.18 19.46 3.06
CA VAL A 25 23.22 18.34 3.20
C VAL A 25 22.70 18.21 4.64
N PRO A 26 23.54 18.22 5.70
CA PRO A 26 23.04 18.19 7.08
C PRO A 26 22.24 19.43 7.46
N LEU A 27 22.63 20.61 6.96
CA LEU A 27 21.89 21.86 7.16
C LEU A 27 20.50 21.78 6.53
N LEU A 28 20.38 21.27 5.30
CA LEU A 28 19.09 21.07 4.63
C LEU A 28 18.23 20.03 5.36
N ILE A 29 18.82 18.96 5.89
CA ILE A 29 18.10 17.99 6.72
C ILE A 29 17.60 18.63 8.03
N ALA A 30 18.41 19.50 8.66
CA ALA A 30 18.06 20.19 9.90
C ALA A 30 16.99 21.27 9.73
N ILE A 31 16.97 21.96 8.58
CA ILE A 31 15.97 22.99 8.24
C ILE A 31 14.68 22.36 7.65
N SER A 32 14.75 21.11 7.18
CA SER A 32 13.59 20.43 6.62
C SER A 32 12.45 20.34 7.64
N PRO A 33 11.23 20.82 7.31
CA PRO A 33 10.07 20.73 8.19
C PRO A 33 9.59 19.28 8.38
N LYS A 34 10.11 18.35 7.59
CA LYS A 34 9.84 16.91 7.67
C LYS A 34 11.11 16.21 8.09
N THR A 35 11.12 15.67 9.31
CA THR A 35 12.19 14.80 9.80
C THR A 35 12.14 13.48 9.02
N PRO A 36 13.24 13.04 8.37
CA PRO A 36 13.24 11.85 7.53
C PRO A 36 13.03 10.55 8.32
N VAL A 37 13.13 10.61 9.65
CA VAL A 37 13.04 9.47 10.56
C VAL A 37 11.63 8.87 10.64
N PHE A 38 10.57 9.65 10.43
CA PHE A 38 9.18 9.15 10.49
C PHE A 38 8.64 8.65 9.15
N ALA A 39 9.49 8.49 8.13
CA ALA A 39 9.06 8.10 6.79
C ALA A 39 8.83 6.58 6.63
N ALA A 40 9.32 5.76 7.57
CA ALA A 40 9.14 4.31 7.56
C ALA A 40 8.26 3.88 8.73
N HIS A 41 7.11 3.30 8.41
CA HIS A 41 6.18 2.77 9.40
C HIS A 41 6.15 1.25 9.31
N GLU A 42 6.45 0.58 10.43
CA GLU A 42 6.42 -0.87 10.55
C GLU A 42 5.17 -1.29 11.31
N PHE A 43 4.37 -2.16 10.70
CA PHE A 43 3.14 -2.68 11.28
C PHE A 43 2.96 -4.15 10.94
N THR A 44 2.27 -4.87 11.82
CA THR A 44 2.01 -6.30 11.65
C THR A 44 0.87 -6.52 10.68
N VAL A 45 1.12 -7.36 9.67
CA VAL A 45 0.11 -7.83 8.72
C VAL A 45 -0.06 -9.34 8.82
N TYR A 46 -1.28 -9.80 8.61
CA TYR A 46 -1.64 -11.20 8.54
C TYR A 46 -2.00 -11.53 7.10
N ARG A 47 -1.34 -12.54 6.54
CA ARG A 47 -1.68 -12.98 5.19
C ARG A 47 -2.96 -13.81 5.21
N MET A 48 -3.75 -13.69 4.13
CA MET A 48 -4.86 -14.60 3.87
C MET A 48 -4.37 -16.06 3.89
N GLN A 49 -5.16 -16.92 4.54
CA GLN A 49 -4.86 -18.34 4.64
C GLN A 49 -4.84 -18.98 3.24
N HIS A 50 -3.99 -19.98 3.05
CA HIS A 50 -3.96 -20.81 1.85
C HIS A 50 -4.00 -22.27 2.27
N PHE A 51 -4.94 -23.02 1.71
CA PHE A 51 -5.06 -24.46 1.89
C PHE A 51 -5.54 -25.10 0.60
N ASP A 52 -5.25 -26.38 0.42
CA ASP A 52 -5.74 -27.15 -0.71
C ASP A 52 -6.76 -28.18 -0.18
N LEU A 53 -8.04 -28.06 -0.57
CA LEU A 53 -9.09 -29.01 -0.20
C LEU A 53 -9.34 -29.95 -1.38
N HIS A 54 -9.12 -31.25 -1.19
CA HIS A 54 -9.22 -32.24 -2.27
C HIS A 54 -8.42 -31.89 -3.54
N SER A 55 -7.26 -31.23 -3.38
CA SER A 55 -6.40 -30.71 -4.47
C SER A 55 -6.92 -29.45 -5.18
N THR A 56 -8.00 -28.83 -4.70
CA THR A 56 -8.44 -27.51 -5.14
C THR A 56 -7.78 -26.46 -4.25
N PRO A 57 -6.99 -25.52 -4.81
CA PRO A 57 -6.39 -24.44 -4.03
C PRO A 57 -7.46 -23.42 -3.60
N HIS A 58 -7.34 -22.93 -2.37
CA HIS A 58 -8.16 -21.86 -1.81
C HIS A 58 -7.27 -20.81 -1.15
N GLY A 59 -7.67 -19.54 -1.24
CA GLY A 59 -6.92 -18.41 -0.70
C GLY A 59 -5.81 -17.92 -1.63
N CYS A 60 -4.72 -17.37 -1.08
CA CYS A 60 -3.66 -16.76 -1.88
C CYS A 60 -2.31 -17.48 -1.76
N ARG A 61 -1.64 -17.79 -2.88
CA ARG A 61 -0.29 -18.41 -2.88
C ARG A 61 0.87 -17.40 -2.91
N ASN A 62 0.62 -16.19 -3.39
CA ASN A 62 1.65 -15.16 -3.46
C ASN A 62 1.85 -14.47 -2.09
N SER A 63 3.09 -14.10 -1.77
CA SER A 63 3.49 -13.56 -0.46
C SER A 63 4.50 -12.42 -0.54
N ILE A 64 4.89 -12.01 -1.74
CA ILE A 64 5.87 -10.94 -1.93
C ILE A 64 5.10 -9.71 -2.33
N LEU A 65 5.26 -8.65 -1.54
CA LEU A 65 4.67 -7.34 -1.81
C LEU A 65 5.77 -6.30 -1.75
N ASN A 66 5.97 -5.58 -2.85
CA ASN A 66 6.86 -4.43 -2.95
C ASN A 66 6.29 -3.48 -4.00
N MET A 67 5.24 -2.76 -3.63
CA MET A 67 4.41 -1.99 -4.56
C MET A 67 3.96 -0.68 -3.90
N GLU A 68 3.68 0.33 -4.73
CA GLU A 68 3.08 1.59 -4.27
C GLU A 68 1.65 1.35 -3.78
N ALA A 69 1.32 1.91 -2.62
CA ALA A 69 0.01 1.90 -2.01
C ALA A 69 -0.95 2.80 -2.77
N ARG A 70 -2.18 2.33 -2.98
CA ARG A 70 -3.26 3.13 -3.55
C ARG A 70 -4.59 2.82 -2.90
N LYS A 71 -5.48 3.80 -2.82
CA LYS A 71 -6.85 3.58 -2.35
C LYS A 71 -7.68 2.79 -3.36
N LEU A 72 -8.75 2.20 -2.86
CA LEU A 72 -9.84 1.70 -3.69
C LEU A 72 -10.36 2.81 -4.62
N TYR A 73 -10.87 2.43 -5.79
CA TYR A 73 -11.38 3.31 -6.86
C TYR A 73 -10.34 4.14 -7.63
N THR A 74 -9.05 4.05 -7.29
CA THR A 74 -7.98 4.74 -8.04
C THR A 74 -7.37 3.83 -9.11
N THR A 75 -8.04 3.75 -10.26
CA THR A 75 -7.53 2.96 -11.40
C THR A 75 -6.35 3.67 -12.09
N PRO A 76 -5.42 2.93 -12.71
CA PRO A 76 -5.33 1.46 -12.77
C PRO A 76 -4.71 0.82 -11.51
N TYR A 77 -5.13 -0.41 -11.18
CA TYR A 77 -4.62 -1.17 -10.02
C TYR A 77 -3.37 -2.02 -10.30
N THR A 78 -3.03 -2.19 -11.57
CA THR A 78 -1.90 -3.04 -11.99
C THR A 78 -0.59 -2.54 -11.39
N ARG A 79 0.17 -3.43 -10.74
CA ARG A 79 1.43 -3.10 -10.01
C ARG A 79 1.26 -2.07 -8.89
N LYS A 80 0.06 -1.95 -8.32
CA LYS A 80 -0.21 -1.15 -7.11
C LYS A 80 -0.78 -2.05 -6.03
N CYS A 81 -0.38 -1.82 -4.78
CA CYS A 81 -1.02 -2.45 -3.63
C CYS A 81 -2.25 -1.62 -3.26
N VAL A 82 -3.43 -2.21 -3.40
CA VAL A 82 -4.66 -1.51 -2.99
C VAL A 82 -4.81 -1.62 -1.49
N VAL A 83 -5.01 -0.50 -0.82
CA VAL A 83 -5.36 -0.42 0.59
C VAL A 83 -6.85 -0.09 0.66
N ALA A 84 -7.62 -0.94 1.33
CA ALA A 84 -9.05 -0.75 1.49
C ALA A 84 -9.46 -1.05 2.93
N ARG A 85 -10.44 -0.29 3.44
CA ARG A 85 -11.09 -0.62 4.71
C ARG A 85 -12.08 -1.75 4.49
N LEU A 86 -12.19 -2.66 5.44
CA LEU A 86 -13.11 -3.79 5.34
C LEU A 86 -14.57 -3.34 5.16
N THR A 87 -14.95 -2.21 5.79
CA THR A 87 -16.29 -1.62 5.69
C THR A 87 -16.58 -0.98 4.32
N GLU A 88 -15.55 -0.63 3.56
CA GLU A 88 -15.67 0.01 2.24
C GLU A 88 -15.53 -1.00 1.09
N LEU A 89 -15.07 -2.22 1.39
CA LEU A 89 -14.78 -3.25 0.41
C LEU A 89 -16.01 -4.15 0.18
N THR A 90 -16.52 -4.15 -1.04
CA THR A 90 -17.57 -5.06 -1.49
C THR A 90 -17.00 -6.22 -2.30
N TYR A 91 -17.74 -7.32 -2.41
CA TYR A 91 -17.34 -8.46 -3.26
C TYR A 91 -17.11 -8.07 -4.72
N ALA A 92 -17.95 -7.19 -5.29
CA ALA A 92 -17.76 -6.73 -6.67
C ALA A 92 -16.41 -6.01 -6.85
N GLN A 93 -16.07 -5.10 -5.94
CA GLN A 93 -14.78 -4.40 -5.99
C GLN A 93 -13.62 -5.35 -5.78
N TYR A 94 -13.75 -6.31 -4.85
CA TYR A 94 -12.75 -7.33 -4.63
C TYR A 94 -12.48 -8.14 -5.91
N GLN A 95 -13.54 -8.58 -6.61
CA GLN A 95 -13.40 -9.25 -7.89
C GLN A 95 -12.76 -8.37 -8.95
N ASP A 96 -13.13 -7.08 -9.03
CA ASP A 96 -12.52 -6.13 -9.97
C ASP A 96 -11.01 -6.00 -9.75
N LEU A 97 -10.56 -5.99 -8.49
CA LEU A 97 -9.13 -5.92 -8.16
C LEU A 97 -8.36 -7.16 -8.63
N ILE A 98 -8.95 -8.34 -8.46
CA ILE A 98 -8.36 -9.60 -8.91
C ILE A 98 -8.32 -9.66 -10.44
N GLN A 99 -9.42 -9.31 -11.10
CA GLN A 99 -9.54 -9.32 -12.57
C GLN A 99 -8.56 -8.34 -13.23
N GLN A 100 -8.32 -7.17 -12.61
CA GLN A 100 -7.35 -6.19 -13.09
C GLN A 100 -5.89 -6.50 -12.70
N ASN A 101 -5.65 -7.65 -12.07
CA ASN A 101 -4.33 -8.10 -11.63
C ASN A 101 -3.62 -7.03 -10.79
N ALA A 102 -4.28 -6.61 -9.71
CA ALA A 102 -3.69 -5.69 -8.74
C ALA A 102 -2.35 -6.24 -8.22
N GLY A 103 -1.42 -5.34 -7.85
CA GLY A 103 -0.13 -5.75 -7.30
C GLY A 103 -0.23 -6.45 -5.93
N GLY A 104 -1.32 -6.20 -5.22
CA GLY A 104 -1.67 -6.80 -3.94
C GLY A 104 -2.85 -6.07 -3.30
N LEU A 105 -3.40 -6.63 -2.22
CA LEU A 105 -4.48 -6.03 -1.46
C LEU A 105 -4.16 -6.06 0.04
N LEU A 106 -4.25 -4.91 0.70
CA LEU A 106 -4.21 -4.77 2.15
C LEU A 106 -5.59 -4.34 2.64
N ILE A 107 -6.20 -5.17 3.48
CA ILE A 107 -7.52 -4.94 4.07
C ILE A 107 -7.32 -4.48 5.51
N LEU A 108 -7.86 -3.30 5.84
CA LEU A 108 -7.86 -2.76 7.20
C LEU A 108 -9.10 -3.24 7.93
N ILE A 109 -8.90 -4.00 9.01
CA ILE A 109 -9.95 -4.59 9.85
C ILE A 109 -10.22 -3.65 11.03
N PRO A 110 -11.46 -3.20 11.24
CA PRO A 110 -11.79 -2.38 12.39
C PRO A 110 -11.60 -3.17 13.69
N GLN A 111 -11.19 -2.48 14.76
CA GLN A 111 -10.95 -3.10 16.07
C GLN A 111 -12.20 -3.80 16.64
N ASN A 112 -13.40 -3.30 16.31
CA ASN A 112 -14.67 -3.82 16.80
C ASN A 112 -15.63 -4.16 15.66
N LEU A 113 -15.52 -5.36 15.09
CA LEU A 113 -16.45 -5.86 14.06
C LEU A 113 -17.90 -5.95 14.56
N SER A 114 -18.10 -6.33 15.83
CA SER A 114 -19.43 -6.49 16.42
C SER A 114 -20.18 -5.16 16.61
N ALA A 115 -19.46 -4.04 16.63
CA ALA A 115 -20.06 -2.71 16.77
C ALA A 115 -20.59 -2.15 15.44
N LEU A 116 -20.29 -2.79 14.31
CA LEU A 116 -20.77 -2.37 12.99
C LEU A 116 -22.28 -2.58 12.84
N PRO A 117 -22.96 -1.73 12.05
CA PRO A 117 -24.38 -1.90 11.78
C PRO A 117 -24.65 -3.20 11.01
N ALA A 118 -25.80 -3.82 11.28
CA ALA A 118 -26.23 -5.08 10.65
C ALA A 118 -26.09 -5.16 9.11
N PRO A 119 -26.42 -4.12 8.31
CA PRO A 119 -26.22 -4.18 6.85
C PRO A 119 -24.75 -4.31 6.45
N GLU A 120 -23.83 -3.62 7.13
CA GLU A 120 -22.40 -3.72 6.84
C GLU A 120 -21.86 -5.09 7.22
N GLN A 121 -22.29 -5.65 8.35
CA GLN A 121 -21.95 -7.01 8.75
C GLN A 121 -22.37 -8.04 7.70
N GLN A 122 -23.54 -7.87 7.08
CA GLN A 122 -24.00 -8.78 6.01
C GLN A 122 -23.11 -8.71 4.76
N VAL A 123 -22.69 -7.51 4.36
CA VAL A 123 -21.77 -7.33 3.23
C VAL A 123 -20.42 -7.98 3.53
N ILE A 124 -19.90 -7.79 4.75
CA ILE A 124 -18.64 -8.39 5.19
C ILE A 124 -18.74 -9.92 5.22
N MET A 125 -19.83 -10.49 5.77
CA MET A 125 -20.04 -11.94 5.79
C MET A 125 -20.13 -12.54 4.38
N GLN A 126 -20.76 -11.83 3.44
CA GLN A 126 -20.79 -12.24 2.04
C GLN A 126 -19.39 -12.22 1.43
N LEU A 127 -18.63 -11.14 1.64
CA LEU A 127 -17.25 -11.02 1.16
C LEU A 127 -16.36 -12.13 1.74
N GLU A 128 -16.39 -12.36 3.05
CA GLU A 128 -15.62 -13.38 3.75
C GLU A 128 -15.87 -14.78 3.19
N LYS A 129 -17.14 -15.13 2.97
CA LYS A 129 -17.51 -16.42 2.38
C LYS A 129 -16.84 -16.64 1.02
N HIS A 130 -16.92 -15.66 0.13
CA HIS A 130 -16.31 -15.79 -1.20
C HIS A 130 -14.79 -15.84 -1.10
N MET A 131 -14.17 -15.04 -0.22
CA MET A 131 -12.72 -15.06 -0.01
C MET A 131 -12.19 -16.41 0.50
N LEU A 132 -13.00 -17.20 1.21
CA LEU A 132 -12.63 -18.55 1.67
C LEU A 132 -12.76 -19.62 0.58
N GLU A 133 -13.64 -19.41 -0.40
CA GLU A 133 -13.94 -20.38 -1.45
C GLU A 133 -13.08 -20.16 -2.72
N GLU A 134 -12.54 -18.96 -2.95
CA GLU A 134 -11.81 -18.60 -4.17
C GLU A 134 -10.29 -18.84 -4.10
N ASP A 135 -9.69 -19.17 -5.25
CA ASP A 135 -8.23 -19.15 -5.46
C ASP A 135 -7.81 -17.78 -6.00
N VAL A 136 -6.90 -17.11 -5.29
CA VAL A 136 -6.54 -15.71 -5.50
C VAL A 136 -5.07 -15.61 -5.89
N THR A 137 -4.83 -15.00 -7.06
CA THR A 137 -3.49 -14.88 -7.65
C THR A 137 -2.66 -13.75 -7.02
N ILE A 138 -3.33 -12.72 -6.50
CA ILE A 138 -2.70 -11.56 -5.86
C ILE A 138 -2.47 -11.82 -4.37
N PRO A 139 -1.41 -11.27 -3.76
CA PRO A 139 -1.21 -11.39 -2.32
C PRO A 139 -2.25 -10.54 -1.57
N VAL A 140 -2.98 -11.15 -0.64
CA VAL A 140 -3.96 -10.48 0.22
C VAL A 140 -3.50 -10.50 1.67
N TYR A 141 -3.45 -9.33 2.29
CA TYR A 141 -3.07 -9.11 3.68
C TYR A 141 -4.18 -8.40 4.46
N PHE A 142 -4.16 -8.62 5.76
CA PHE A 142 -5.05 -8.02 6.73
C PHE A 142 -4.24 -7.33 7.81
N ALA A 143 -4.64 -6.14 8.20
CA ALA A 143 -4.08 -5.44 9.36
C ALA A 143 -5.23 -4.88 10.18
N TYR A 144 -5.10 -4.84 11.50
CA TYR A 144 -6.05 -4.11 12.31
C TYR A 144 -5.86 -2.60 12.11
N GLU A 145 -6.96 -1.86 12.10
CA GLU A 145 -6.95 -0.40 12.03
C GLU A 145 -6.19 0.17 13.25
N THR A 146 -5.06 0.84 12.99
CA THR A 146 -4.34 1.67 13.95
C THR A 146 -4.45 3.12 13.52
N GLU A 147 -4.21 4.06 14.46
CA GLU A 147 -4.24 5.50 14.16
C GLU A 147 -3.27 5.85 13.01
N GLU A 148 -2.06 5.28 13.05
CA GLU A 148 -1.01 5.49 12.04
C GLU A 148 -1.41 4.92 10.67
N LEU A 149 -2.00 3.72 10.62
CA LEU A 149 -2.50 3.12 9.37
C LEU A 149 -3.67 3.91 8.79
N LEU A 150 -4.53 4.46 9.63
CA LEU A 150 -5.63 5.32 9.19
C LEU A 150 -5.12 6.66 8.68
N GLU A 151 -4.15 7.29 9.34
CA GLU A 151 -3.51 8.51 8.84
C GLU A 151 -2.85 8.28 7.46
N MET A 152 -2.13 7.16 7.32
CA MET A 152 -1.58 6.72 6.04
C MET A 152 -2.68 6.50 5.00
N TYR A 153 -3.77 5.81 5.37
CA TYR A 153 -4.92 5.60 4.50
C TYR A 153 -5.49 6.93 4.02
N TYR A 154 -5.86 7.85 4.93
CA TYR A 154 -6.48 9.12 4.55
C TYR A 154 -5.55 10.08 3.80
N SER A 155 -4.24 10.04 4.06
CA SER A 155 -3.28 10.86 3.32
C SER A 155 -3.08 10.42 1.86
N MET A 156 -3.29 9.13 1.52
CA MET A 156 -3.27 8.66 0.13
C MET A 156 -4.34 9.29 -0.76
N GLU A 157 -5.43 9.77 -0.17
CA GLU A 157 -6.59 10.35 -0.87
C GLU A 157 -6.22 11.59 -1.70
N GLN A 158 -5.13 12.28 -1.33
CA GLN A 158 -4.63 13.49 -1.98
C GLN A 158 -3.84 13.22 -3.27
N SER A 159 -3.55 11.95 -3.60
CA SER A 159 -2.77 11.57 -4.78
C SER A 159 -3.62 11.20 -6.00
N SER A 160 -4.96 11.29 -5.91
CA SER A 160 -5.83 11.04 -7.05
C SER A 160 -5.67 12.16 -8.08
N PRO A 161 -5.11 11.87 -9.28
CA PRO A 161 -5.17 12.83 -10.37
C PRO A 161 -6.60 12.79 -10.86
N GLN A 162 -7.46 13.66 -10.32
CA GLN A 162 -8.65 14.06 -11.07
C GLN A 162 -8.13 14.70 -12.36
N GLN A 163 -8.12 13.85 -13.39
CA GLN A 163 -7.73 14.10 -14.75
C GLN A 163 -8.54 15.26 -15.32
N LYS A 164 -8.08 16.49 -15.06
CA LYS A 164 -8.33 17.66 -15.89
C LYS A 164 -7.02 17.98 -16.57
N SER A 165 -6.88 17.47 -17.78
CA SER A 165 -6.10 18.03 -18.89
C SER A 165 -5.40 19.35 -18.56
N ARG A 166 -4.21 19.26 -17.96
CA ARG A 166 -3.28 20.37 -17.81
C ARG A 166 -1.95 20.01 -18.47
N SER A 167 -1.25 21.04 -18.91
CA SER A 167 -0.06 20.92 -19.73
C SER A 167 1.04 20.16 -18.97
N ALA A 168 1.81 19.32 -19.66
CA ALA A 168 2.86 18.47 -19.06
C ALA A 168 3.90 19.24 -18.22
N ALA A 169 4.08 20.55 -18.46
CA ALA A 169 4.96 21.41 -17.67
C ALA A 169 4.41 21.74 -16.27
N GLU A 170 3.09 21.69 -16.08
CA GLU A 170 2.40 21.95 -14.81
C GLU A 170 2.33 20.69 -13.92
N GLU A 171 2.49 19.50 -14.52
CA GLU A 171 2.49 18.21 -13.83
C GLU A 171 3.86 17.85 -13.23
N LEU A 172 4.96 18.40 -13.75
CA LEU A 172 6.31 18.18 -13.21
C LEU A 172 6.44 18.59 -11.72
N PRO A 173 6.04 19.80 -11.29
CA PRO A 173 6.09 20.16 -9.88
C PRO A 173 5.12 19.34 -9.02
N ALA A 174 3.94 18.99 -9.54
CA ALA A 174 2.97 18.18 -8.82
C ALA A 174 3.46 16.74 -8.57
N THR A 175 4.18 16.16 -9.54
CA THR A 175 4.82 14.84 -9.44
C THR A 175 5.94 14.82 -8.39
N ILE A 176 6.66 15.94 -8.22
CA ILE A 176 7.71 16.07 -7.19
C ILE A 176 7.10 16.10 -5.78
N THR A 177 5.84 16.50 -5.64
CA THR A 177 5.14 16.59 -4.34
C THR A 177 4.25 15.38 -4.02
N SER A 178 4.04 14.45 -4.97
CA SER A 178 3.20 13.26 -4.72
C SER A 178 3.91 12.30 -3.78
N SER A 179 3.52 12.32 -2.50
CA SER A 179 4.02 11.40 -1.49
C SER A 179 3.29 10.07 -1.65
N GLY A 180 3.81 9.19 -2.51
CA GLY A 180 3.32 7.81 -2.63
C GLY A 180 3.86 6.96 -1.48
N TYR A 181 3.00 6.22 -0.79
CA TYR A 181 3.45 5.20 0.15
C TYR A 181 3.90 3.96 -0.61
N GLN A 182 4.96 3.30 -0.15
CA GLN A 182 5.40 2.02 -0.69
C GLN A 182 5.26 0.96 0.40
N LEU A 183 4.50 -0.10 0.12
CA LEU A 183 4.36 -1.22 1.03
C LEU A 183 5.36 -2.30 0.64
N VAL A 184 6.12 -2.75 1.64
CA VAL A 184 7.09 -3.82 1.51
C VAL A 184 6.82 -4.87 2.57
N VAL A 185 6.62 -6.12 2.14
CA VAL A 185 6.48 -7.26 3.04
C VAL A 185 7.72 -8.14 2.93
N SER A 186 8.47 -8.20 4.03
CA SER A 186 9.71 -8.98 4.17
C SER A 186 9.47 -10.36 4.79
N GLY A 187 8.40 -11.04 4.39
CA GLY A 187 8.03 -12.35 4.93
C GLY A 187 8.70 -13.52 4.19
N PRO A 188 9.05 -14.63 4.87
CA PRO A 188 9.50 -15.83 4.20
C PRO A 188 8.40 -16.41 3.31
N ALA A 189 8.79 -17.06 2.21
CA ALA A 189 7.85 -17.75 1.35
C ALA A 189 7.07 -18.82 2.15
N PRO A 190 5.76 -18.97 1.92
CA PRO A 190 4.94 -19.96 2.62
C PRO A 190 5.50 -21.37 2.43
N LYS A 191 5.52 -22.14 3.52
CA LYS A 191 5.89 -23.56 3.49
C LYS A 191 4.64 -24.40 3.70
N PRO A 192 4.40 -25.43 2.86
CA PRO A 192 3.28 -26.33 3.07
C PRO A 192 3.47 -27.09 4.39
N LEU A 193 2.40 -27.17 5.18
CA LEU A 193 2.33 -28.00 6.38
C LEU A 193 1.51 -29.25 6.04
N PRO A 194 2.15 -30.37 5.67
CA PRO A 194 1.45 -31.63 5.48
C PRO A 194 1.02 -32.18 6.85
N ASP A 195 -0.18 -32.76 6.91
CA ASP A 195 -0.70 -33.52 8.07
C ASP A 195 -1.01 -32.68 9.32
N THR A 196 -1.76 -31.59 9.15
CA THR A 196 -2.31 -30.83 10.29
C THR A 196 -3.44 -31.63 10.96
N GLN A 197 -3.23 -32.04 12.21
CA GLN A 197 -4.29 -32.63 13.04
C GLN A 197 -5.33 -31.56 13.38
N ILE A 198 -6.42 -31.51 12.61
CA ILE A 198 -7.56 -30.65 12.92
C ILE A 198 -8.42 -31.37 13.96
N VAL A 199 -8.41 -30.89 15.20
CA VAL A 199 -9.30 -31.38 16.24
C VAL A 199 -10.69 -30.80 15.99
N SER A 200 -11.62 -31.61 15.52
CA SER A 200 -13.04 -31.23 15.41
C SER A 200 -13.73 -31.45 16.75
N ILE A 201 -14.48 -30.46 17.23
CA ILE A 201 -15.49 -30.67 18.27
C ILE A 201 -16.72 -31.21 17.56
N GLN A 202 -17.11 -32.44 17.86
CA GLN A 202 -18.28 -33.11 17.31
C GLN A 202 -19.39 -33.19 18.37
#